data_AF-A0A2P8R2L9-F1
#
_entry.id   AF-A0A2P8R2L9-F1
#
_cell.length_a   1.000
_cell.length_b   1.000
_cell.length_c   1.000
_cell.angle_alpha   90.00
_cell.angle_beta   90.00
_cell.angle_gamma   90.00
#
_symmetry.space_group_name_H-M   'P 1'
#
loop_
_entity.id
_entity.type
_entity.pdbx_description
1 polymer ?
#
loop_
_entity_poly.entity_id
_entity_poly.type
_entity_poly.pdbx_seq_one_letter_code
_entity_poly.pdbx_strand_id
1 'polypeptide(L)'
;MIDFTNCEINKFRQYGGANGSKIGIIYNEENYMLKFPPKPTKNFDLSYTNSCFSEYISCHIVNSIGLEAQETLLGSYKDKIVVACKDFVIDDFKLNDFTSLKNSVIDSKTGGKDTTLSEVLYGIENQQIINSDELKKVF
;
A
#
# COMPACT_ATOMS: atom_id res chain seq x y z
N MET A 1 21.06 -7.71 5.03
CA MET A 1 19.72 -7.64 4.40
C MET A 1 18.94 -8.86 4.87
N ILE A 2 17.66 -8.70 5.22
CA ILE A 2 16.84 -9.79 5.78
C ILE A 2 16.53 -10.79 4.67
N ASP A 3 16.62 -12.09 4.95
CA ASP A 3 16.20 -13.15 4.03
C ASP A 3 14.83 -13.71 4.45
N PHE A 4 13.81 -13.44 3.62
CA PHE A 4 12.44 -13.88 3.85
C PHE A 4 12.13 -15.24 3.21
N THR A 5 13.11 -15.91 2.59
CA THR A 5 12.88 -17.14 1.80
C THR A 5 12.21 -18.26 2.61
N ASN A 6 12.54 -18.36 3.90
CA ASN A 6 12.05 -19.42 4.79
C ASN A 6 10.93 -18.94 5.74
N CYS A 7 10.42 -17.72 5.56
CA CYS A 7 9.25 -17.27 6.32
C CYS A 7 8.02 -18.11 5.98
N GLU A 8 7.18 -18.35 6.97
CA GLU A 8 5.90 -19.03 6.77
C GLU A 8 5.03 -18.20 5.82
N ILE A 9 4.41 -18.85 4.83
CA ILE A 9 3.50 -18.19 3.89
C ILE A 9 2.08 -18.24 4.46
N ASN A 10 1.52 -17.07 4.74
CA ASN A 10 0.11 -16.95 5.11
C ASN A 10 -0.77 -16.91 3.84
N LYS A 11 -1.34 -18.06 3.47
CA LYS A 11 -2.18 -18.21 2.27
C LYS A 11 -3.56 -17.56 2.37
N PHE A 12 -3.98 -17.22 3.59
CA PHE A 12 -5.27 -16.56 3.85
C PHE A 12 -5.19 -15.04 3.72
N ARG A 13 -3.97 -14.47 3.67
CA ARG A 13 -3.73 -13.05 3.45
C ARG A 13 -3.33 -12.79 2.00
N GLN A 14 -4.24 -12.17 1.25
CA GLN A 14 -4.07 -11.83 -0.16
C GLN A 14 -4.12 -10.31 -0.34
N TYR A 15 -3.32 -9.79 -1.26
CA TYR A 15 -3.18 -8.35 -1.47
C TYR A 15 -3.46 -7.97 -2.92
N GLY A 16 -4.19 -6.87 -3.10
CA GLY A 16 -4.54 -6.34 -4.42
C GLY A 16 -3.42 -5.52 -5.10
N GLY A 17 -3.79 -4.76 -6.12
CA GLY A 17 -2.90 -3.84 -6.84
C GLY A 17 -2.17 -4.48 -8.02
N ALA A 18 -2.06 -3.73 -9.12
CA ALA A 18 -1.59 -4.24 -10.42
C ALA A 18 -0.06 -4.35 -10.57
N ASN A 19 0.70 -3.64 -9.74
CA ASN A 19 2.17 -3.60 -9.87
C ASN A 19 2.82 -4.74 -9.09
N GLY A 20 3.39 -5.70 -9.81
CA GLY A 20 4.16 -6.81 -9.22
C GLY A 20 3.33 -7.84 -8.46
N SER A 21 3.94 -9.00 -8.24
CA SER A 21 3.36 -10.06 -7.41
C SER A 21 3.49 -9.70 -5.92
N LYS A 22 2.58 -10.23 -5.11
CA LYS A 22 2.53 -10.01 -3.65
C LYS A 22 2.18 -11.32 -2.97
N ILE A 23 2.79 -11.61 -1.83
CA ILE A 23 2.44 -12.76 -0.98
C ILE A 23 2.34 -12.32 0.47
N GLY A 24 1.51 -13.01 1.26
CA GLY A 24 1.50 -12.90 2.72
C GLY A 24 2.56 -13.80 3.34
N ILE A 25 3.38 -13.24 4.21
CA ILE A 25 4.33 -13.98 5.05
C ILE A 25 4.13 -13.64 6.53
N ILE A 26 4.54 -14.56 7.41
CA ILE A 26 4.67 -14.31 8.84
C ILE A 26 6.16 -14.06 9.13
N TYR A 27 6.47 -12.90 9.70
CA TYR A 27 7.81 -12.52 10.12
C TYR A 27 7.74 -11.87 11.49
N ASN A 28 8.49 -12.39 12.46
CA ASN A 28 8.43 -11.98 13.87
C ASN A 28 6.99 -11.98 14.43
N GLU A 29 6.25 -13.08 14.21
CA GLU A 29 4.86 -13.28 14.67
C GLU A 29 3.82 -12.32 14.06
N GLU A 30 4.22 -11.46 13.14
CA GLU A 30 3.38 -10.45 12.49
C GLU A 30 3.19 -10.76 11.00
N ASN A 31 2.06 -10.31 10.44
CA ASN A 31 1.79 -10.44 9.01
C ASN A 31 2.50 -9.35 8.21
N TYR A 32 3.13 -9.74 7.11
CA TYR A 32 3.71 -8.81 6.15
C TYR A 32 3.20 -9.11 4.73
N MET A 33 2.93 -8.06 3.97
CA MET A 33 2.82 -8.09 2.52
C MET A 33 4.21 -8.00 1.91
N LEU A 34 4.70 -9.11 1.35
CA LEU A 34 5.95 -9.13 0.61
C LEU A 34 5.70 -8.74 -0.84
N LYS A 35 6.18 -7.56 -1.26
CA LYS A 35 6.04 -7.05 -2.63
C LYS A 35 7.28 -7.41 -3.46
N PHE A 36 7.03 -7.97 -4.64
CA PHE A 36 8.05 -8.27 -5.62
C PHE A 36 8.13 -7.17 -6.69
N PRO A 37 9.30 -6.90 -7.26
CA PRO A 37 9.42 -5.98 -8.38
C PRO A 37 8.56 -6.48 -9.56
N PRO A 38 8.01 -5.57 -10.39
CA PRO A 38 7.26 -5.96 -11.57
C PRO A 38 8.16 -6.77 -12.51
N LYS A 39 7.57 -7.76 -13.19
CA LYS A 39 8.30 -8.52 -14.22
C LYS A 39 8.68 -7.56 -15.35
N PRO A 40 9.93 -7.61 -15.85
CA PRO A 40 10.34 -6.76 -16.97
C PRO A 40 9.45 -7.07 -18.19
N THR A 41 8.87 -6.03 -18.80
CA THR A 41 7.97 -6.19 -19.94
C THR A 41 8.66 -6.00 -21.28
N LYS A 42 9.76 -5.21 -21.36
CA LYS A 42 10.48 -4.94 -22.62
C LYS A 42 11.99 -4.73 -22.52
N ASN A 43 12.53 -4.19 -21.41
CA ASN A 43 13.96 -3.87 -21.28
C ASN A 43 14.55 -4.50 -20.02
N PHE A 44 15.39 -5.53 -20.17
CA PHE A 44 16.08 -6.16 -19.04
C PHE A 44 17.12 -5.24 -18.36
N ASP A 45 17.56 -4.17 -19.04
CA ASP A 45 18.56 -3.22 -18.54
C ASP A 45 18.00 -2.11 -17.64
N LEU A 46 16.67 -1.96 -17.52
CA LEU A 46 16.07 -1.05 -16.55
C LEU A 46 15.88 -1.79 -15.21
N SER A 47 16.52 -1.28 -14.15
CA SER A 47 16.41 -1.78 -12.78
C SER A 47 14.97 -1.63 -12.23
N TYR A 48 14.07 -2.55 -12.60
CA TYR A 48 12.71 -2.64 -12.03
C TYR A 48 12.72 -2.94 -10.52
N THR A 49 13.88 -3.35 -9.98
CA THR A 49 14.19 -3.44 -8.55
C THR A 49 14.07 -2.10 -7.82
N ASN A 50 14.14 -0.97 -8.52
CA ASN A 50 13.98 0.36 -7.91
C ASN A 50 12.64 0.52 -7.19
N SER A 51 11.58 -0.18 -7.63
CA SER A 51 10.28 -0.15 -6.95
C SER A 51 10.36 -0.55 -5.47
N CYS A 52 11.14 -1.58 -5.12
CA CYS A 52 11.31 -2.04 -3.74
C CYS A 52 12.08 -1.02 -2.90
N PHE A 53 13.14 -0.42 -3.47
CA PHE A 53 13.92 0.62 -2.82
C PHE A 53 13.13 1.92 -2.64
N SER A 54 12.40 2.36 -3.67
CA SER A 54 11.55 3.55 -3.62
C SER A 54 10.47 3.41 -2.56
N GLU A 55 9.82 2.25 -2.45
CA GLU A 55 8.83 2.00 -1.40
C GLU A 55 9.46 2.12 0.00
N TYR A 56 10.59 1.42 0.22
CA TYR A 56 11.30 1.45 1.50
C TYR A 56 11.71 2.89 1.87
N ILE A 57 12.41 3.59 0.97
CA ILE A 57 12.90 4.95 1.24
C ILE A 57 11.74 5.92 1.45
N SER A 58 10.69 5.86 0.62
CA SER A 58 9.58 6.82 0.70
C SER A 58 8.79 6.65 1.99
N CYS A 59 8.48 5.42 2.41
CA CYS A 59 7.82 5.18 3.70
C CYS A 59 8.65 5.70 4.87
N HIS A 60 9.98 5.48 4.84
CA HIS A 60 10.87 5.98 5.90
C HIS A 60 10.97 7.51 5.91
N ILE A 61 10.96 8.18 4.75
CA ILE A 61 10.91 9.65 4.67
C ILE A 61 9.58 10.19 5.21
N VAL A 62 8.45 9.59 4.83
CA VAL A 62 7.13 10.01 5.32
C VAL A 62 7.04 9.86 6.84
N ASN A 63 7.52 8.73 7.39
CA ASN A 63 7.60 8.52 8.83
C ASN A 63 8.54 9.52 9.52
N SER A 64 9.67 9.89 8.90
CA SER A 64 10.64 10.82 9.53
C SER A 64 10.13 12.26 9.60
N ILE A 65 9.16 12.65 8.78
CA ILE A 65 8.48 13.95 8.86
C ILE A 65 7.24 13.94 9.76
N GLY A 66 6.99 12.83 10.49
CA GLY A 66 5.90 12.73 11.47
C GLY A 66 4.53 12.37 10.91
N LEU A 67 4.46 11.95 9.64
CA LEU A 67 3.25 11.39 9.04
C LEU A 67 3.28 9.87 9.13
N GLU A 68 2.12 9.25 9.37
CA GLU A 68 2.03 7.81 9.47
C GLU A 68 2.08 7.15 8.08
N ALA A 69 3.09 6.31 7.86
CA ALA A 69 3.20 5.43 6.71
C ALA A 69 3.50 4.00 7.18
N GLN A 70 3.10 3.03 6.35
CA GLN A 70 3.36 1.60 6.61
C GLN A 70 4.84 1.33 6.98
N GLU A 71 5.05 0.45 7.95
CA GLU A 71 6.38 -0.04 8.30
C GLU A 71 6.92 -0.92 7.16
N THR A 72 8.16 -0.66 6.74
CA THR A 72 8.79 -1.39 5.63
C THR A 72 10.17 -1.90 5.97
N LEU A 73 10.46 -3.12 5.51
CA LEU A 73 11.76 -3.79 5.64
C LEU A 73 12.25 -4.19 4.25
N LEU A 74 13.49 -3.83 3.92
CA LEU A 74 14.12 -4.24 2.68
C LEU A 74 14.84 -5.58 2.87
N GLY A 75 14.59 -6.53 1.97
CA GLY A 75 15.10 -7.89 2.08
C GLY A 75 15.30 -8.60 0.76
N SER A 76 15.59 -9.89 0.85
CA SER A 76 15.60 -10.83 -0.27
C SER A 76 14.57 -11.94 -0.06
N TYR A 77 14.06 -12.47 -1.17
CA TYR A 77 13.32 -13.71 -1.21
C TYR A 77 13.81 -14.51 -2.41
N LYS A 78 14.53 -15.61 -2.14
CA LYS A 78 15.36 -16.31 -3.10
C LYS A 78 16.37 -15.36 -3.75
N ASP A 79 16.36 -15.28 -5.07
CA ASP A 79 17.22 -14.46 -5.91
C ASP A 79 16.72 -13.01 -6.10
N LYS A 80 15.62 -12.62 -5.45
CA LYS A 80 14.94 -11.34 -5.70
C LYS A 80 15.05 -10.39 -4.52
N ILE A 81 15.33 -9.13 -4.81
CA ILE A 81 15.13 -8.02 -3.87
C ILE A 81 13.63 -7.78 -3.72
N VAL A 82 13.19 -7.62 -2.47
CA VAL A 82 11.78 -7.43 -2.09
C VAL A 82 11.68 -6.37 -1.00
N VAL A 83 10.49 -5.79 -0.87
CA VAL A 83 10.12 -4.98 0.28
C VAL A 83 8.98 -5.67 1.02
N ALA A 84 9.17 -5.92 2.31
CA ALA A 84 8.13 -6.42 3.20
C ALA A 84 7.45 -5.21 3.85
N CYS A 85 6.16 -5.04 3.59
CA CYS A 85 5.32 -4.02 4.20
C CYS A 85 4.51 -4.68 5.31
N LYS A 86 4.59 -4.20 6.55
CA LYS A 86 3.78 -4.75 7.66
C LYS A 86 2.30 -4.63 7.32
N ASP A 87 1.55 -5.71 7.47
CA ASP A 87 0.10 -5.69 7.28
C ASP A 87 -0.53 -4.95 8.47
N PHE A 88 -1.06 -3.75 8.20
CA PHE A 88 -1.72 -2.93 9.22
C PHE A 88 -3.22 -3.26 9.36
N VAL A 89 -3.75 -4.18 8.53
CA VAL A 89 -5.15 -4.61 8.62
C VAL A 89 -5.27 -5.72 9.66
N ILE A 90 -5.56 -5.32 10.89
CA ILE A 90 -5.91 -6.23 11.99
C ILE A 90 -7.21 -6.99 11.70
N ASP A 91 -7.39 -8.18 12.30
CA ASP A 91 -8.39 -9.17 11.89
C ASP A 91 -9.85 -8.66 11.85
N ASP A 92 -10.21 -7.71 12.72
CA ASP A 92 -11.57 -7.14 12.78
C ASP A 92 -11.79 -5.94 11.85
N PHE A 93 -10.75 -5.54 11.11
CA PHE A 93 -10.78 -4.36 10.25
C PHE A 93 -10.61 -4.75 8.79
N LYS A 94 -11.15 -3.90 7.91
CA LYS A 94 -10.96 -3.99 6.47
C LYS A 94 -10.46 -2.66 5.96
N LEU A 95 -9.42 -2.69 5.13
CA LEU A 95 -9.02 -1.53 4.35
C LEU A 95 -10.09 -1.23 3.29
N ASN A 96 -10.72 -0.06 3.41
CA ASN A 96 -11.57 0.50 2.36
C ASN A 96 -10.83 1.67 1.72
N ASP A 97 -10.55 1.56 0.42
CA ASP A 97 -9.85 2.61 -0.31
C ASP A 97 -10.74 3.84 -0.53
N PHE A 98 -10.10 4.99 -0.77
CA PHE A 98 -10.81 6.24 -1.04
C PHE A 98 -11.66 6.16 -2.31
N THR A 99 -11.28 5.33 -3.29
CA THR A 99 -12.08 5.10 -4.50
C THR A 99 -13.45 4.50 -4.15
N SER A 100 -13.49 3.50 -3.29
CA SER A 100 -14.73 2.87 -2.81
C SER A 100 -15.54 3.84 -1.96
N LEU A 101 -14.88 4.63 -1.12
CA LEU A 101 -15.52 5.70 -0.34
C LEU A 101 -16.18 6.74 -1.26
N LYS A 102 -15.44 7.29 -2.22
CA LYS A 102 -15.95 8.30 -3.17
C LYS A 102 -17.11 7.76 -4.02
N ASN A 103 -17.11 6.47 -4.37
CA ASN A 103 -18.25 5.84 -5.06
C ASN A 103 -19.53 5.81 -4.22
N SER A 104 -19.46 5.96 -2.89
CA SER A 104 -20.64 6.04 -2.02
C SER A 104 -21.24 7.45 -1.94
N VAL A 105 -20.51 8.48 -2.40
CA VAL A 105 -20.99 9.87 -2.43
C VAL A 105 -21.85 10.05 -3.68
N ILE A 106 -23.16 9.84 -3.53
CA ILE A 106 -24.12 9.81 -4.66
C ILE A 106 -24.22 11.12 -5.44
N ASP A 107 -23.92 12.25 -4.80
CA ASP A 107 -23.98 13.59 -5.42
C ASP A 107 -22.67 13.99 -6.12
N SER A 108 -21.65 13.11 -6.08
CA SER A 108 -20.39 13.30 -6.81
C SER A 108 -20.65 13.30 -8.31
N LYS A 109 -20.08 14.25 -9.05
CA LYS A 109 -20.28 14.35 -10.51
C LYS A 109 -19.53 13.26 -11.27
N THR A 110 -18.49 12.70 -10.65
CA THR A 110 -17.61 11.70 -11.25
C THR A 110 -17.48 10.46 -10.37
N GLY A 111 -17.06 9.34 -10.98
CA GLY A 111 -16.82 8.10 -10.25
C GLY A 111 -15.61 8.17 -9.30
N GLY A 112 -15.44 7.13 -8.48
CA GLY A 112 -14.41 7.07 -7.44
C GLY A 112 -12.95 7.05 -7.93
N LYS A 113 -12.73 6.73 -9.21
CA LYS A 113 -11.39 6.72 -9.83
C LYS A 113 -10.98 8.06 -10.43
N ASP A 114 -11.90 9.03 -10.51
CA ASP A 114 -11.54 10.38 -10.95
C ASP A 114 -10.66 11.03 -9.89
N THR A 115 -9.57 11.63 -10.35
CA THR A 115 -8.54 12.27 -9.53
C THR A 115 -8.53 13.79 -9.67
N THR A 116 -9.57 14.36 -10.29
CA THR A 116 -9.78 15.81 -10.32
C THR A 116 -9.87 16.36 -8.89
N LEU A 117 -8.99 17.29 -8.54
CA LEU A 117 -8.82 17.78 -7.16
C LEU A 117 -10.14 18.27 -6.54
N SER A 118 -10.94 19.04 -7.27
CA SER A 118 -12.24 19.54 -6.76
C SER A 118 -13.21 18.41 -6.45
N GLU A 119 -13.23 17.33 -7.24
CA GLU A 119 -14.09 16.17 -7.00
C GLU A 119 -13.56 15.28 -5.87
N VAL A 120 -12.24 15.21 -5.69
CA VAL A 120 -11.62 14.55 -4.53
C VAL A 120 -11.97 15.28 -3.24
N LEU A 121 -11.80 16.61 -3.21
CA LEU A 121 -12.16 17.45 -2.06
C LEU A 121 -13.66 17.38 -1.75
N TYR A 122 -14.51 17.39 -2.78
CA TYR A 122 -15.95 17.18 -2.61
C TYR A 122 -16.25 15.82 -1.96
N GLY A 123 -15.56 14.76 -2.39
CA GLY A 123 -15.68 13.43 -1.78
C GLY A 123 -15.25 13.40 -0.31
N ILE A 124 -14.15 14.07 0.05
CA ILE A 124 -13.67 14.19 1.44
C ILE A 124 -14.70 14.92 2.32
N GLU A 125 -15.32 15.97 1.80
CA GLU A 125 -16.26 16.81 2.53
C GLU A 125 -17.64 16.15 2.73
N ASN A 126 -18.12 15.37 1.74
CA ASN A 126 -19.50 14.88 1.71
C ASN A 126 -19.65 13.38 2.03
N GLN A 127 -18.56 12.63 2.20
CA GLN A 127 -18.62 11.27 2.73
C GLN A 127 -19.13 11.26 4.19
N GLN A 128 -19.77 10.15 4.59
CA GLN A 128 -20.50 10.04 5.88
C GLN A 128 -19.87 9.05 6.87
N ILE A 129 -18.65 8.57 6.60
CA ILE A 129 -17.99 7.51 7.39
C ILE A 129 -17.04 8.12 8.43
N ILE A 130 -16.30 9.16 8.07
CA ILE A 130 -15.27 9.79 8.90
C ILE A 130 -15.65 11.26 9.10
N ASN A 131 -15.26 11.87 10.22
CA ASN A 131 -15.44 13.30 10.41
C ASN A 131 -14.63 14.09 9.36
N SER A 132 -15.30 14.92 8.57
CA SER A 132 -14.67 15.67 7.48
C SER A 132 -13.71 16.76 7.97
N ASP A 133 -13.95 17.36 9.14
CA ASP A 133 -13.04 18.35 9.75
C ASP A 133 -11.76 17.69 10.26
N GLU A 134 -11.82 16.42 10.70
CA GLU A 134 -10.63 15.66 11.07
C GLU A 134 -9.81 15.27 9.84
N LEU A 135 -10.46 14.80 8.78
CA LEU A 135 -9.81 14.51 7.49
C LEU A 135 -9.10 15.76 6.93
N LYS A 136 -9.73 16.93 6.98
CA LYS A 136 -9.15 18.18 6.48
C LYS A 136 -7.92 18.65 7.27
N LYS A 137 -7.61 18.11 8.45
CA LYS A 137 -6.38 18.47 9.20
C LYS A 137 -5.11 17.83 8.64
N VAL A 138 -5.24 16.77 7.84
CA VAL A 138 -4.11 16.01 7.27
C VAL A 138 -3.93 16.25 5.76
N PHE A 139 -4.72 17.17 5.18
CA PHE A 139 -4.62 17.64 3.79
C PHE A 139 -4.39 19.16 3.76
#